data_AF-A0A6V7M8R4-F1
#
_entry.id   AF-A0A6V7M8R4-F1
#
_cell.length_a   1.000
_cell.length_b   1.000
_cell.length_c   1.000
_cell.angle_alpha   90.00
_cell.angle_beta   90.00
_cell.angle_gamma   90.00
#
_symmetry.space_group_name_H-M   'P 1'
#
loop_
_entity.id
_entity.type
_entity.pdbx_description
1 polymer ?
#
loop_
_entity_poly.entity_id
_entity_poly.type
_entity_poly.pdbx_seq_one_letter_code
_entity_poly.pdbx_strand_id
1 'polypeptide(L)' 'DAFDLDDLLPIVGEFGTYQKKLLWLVCLPACLPCGFCAFNQLFMASTPNHWCRVPGLENVDLARRKRIGIPSHQ' A
#
# COMPACT_ATOMS: atom_id res chain seq x y z
N ASP A 1 -16.66 8.91 32.18
CA ASP A 1 -16.53 7.44 32.12
C ASP A 1 -16.49 6.98 30.67
N ALA A 2 -15.33 6.50 30.22
CA ALA A 2 -15.19 5.94 28.89
C ALA A 2 -15.83 4.56 28.89
N PHE A 3 -16.77 4.34 27.99
CA PHE A 3 -17.37 3.04 27.80
C PHE A 3 -16.30 2.05 27.32
N ASP A 4 -15.94 1.09 28.16
CA ASP A 4 -14.88 0.12 27.86
C ASP A 4 -15.45 -1.00 26.99
N LEU A 5 -14.88 -1.16 25.80
CA LEU A 5 -15.36 -2.13 24.81
C LEU A 5 -15.20 -3.57 25.30
N ASP A 6 -14.20 -3.81 26.15
CA ASP A 6 -13.93 -5.12 26.74
C ASP A 6 -15.05 -5.59 27.69
N ASP A 7 -15.78 -4.66 28.33
CA ASP A 7 -16.93 -4.99 29.18
C ASP A 7 -18.20 -5.31 28.37
N LEU A 8 -18.31 -4.80 27.13
CA LEU A 8 -19.45 -5.06 26.24
C LEU A 8 -19.32 -6.39 25.49
N LEU A 9 -18.10 -6.79 25.12
CA LEU A 9 -17.80 -8.03 24.40
C LEU A 9 -18.47 -9.29 24.99
N PRO A 10 -18.41 -9.54 26.31
CA PRO A 10 -19.05 -10.72 26.91
C PRO A 10 -20.59 -10.67 26.88
N ILE A 11 -21.19 -9.47 26.81
CA ILE A 11 -22.65 -9.27 26.82
C ILE A 11 -23.27 -9.53 25.43
N VAL A 12 -22.54 -9.16 24.36
CA VAL A 12 -22.97 -9.37 22.97
C VAL A 12 -22.73 -10.82 22.51
N GLY A 13 -21.91 -11.58 23.25
CA GLY A 13 -21.56 -12.97 23.00
C GLY A 13 -20.20 -13.12 22.32
N GLU A 14 -19.48 -14.20 22.66
CA GLU A 14 -18.19 -14.56 22.02
C GLU A 14 -18.28 -14.62 20.48
N PHE A 15 -17.10 -14.67 19.82
CA PHE A 15 -16.89 -14.71 18.37
C PHE A 15 -17.76 -15.76 17.64
N GLY A 16 -19.02 -15.39 17.42
CA GLY A 16 -20.07 -16.28 16.98
C GLY A 16 -19.97 -16.59 15.49
N THR A 17 -20.74 -17.56 15.02
CA THR A 17 -20.73 -17.99 13.61
C THR A 17 -21.03 -16.84 12.65
N TYR A 18 -21.89 -15.89 13.04
CA TYR A 18 -22.17 -14.69 12.24
C TYR A 18 -20.96 -13.76 12.15
N GLN A 19 -20.30 -13.47 13.27
CA GLN A 19 -19.11 -12.62 13.33
C GLN A 19 -17.95 -13.22 12.54
N LYS A 20 -17.76 -14.55 12.63
CA LYS A 20 -16.83 -15.31 11.80
C LYS A 20 -17.15 -15.19 10.31
N LYS A 21 -18.42 -15.37 9.91
CA LYS A 21 -18.85 -15.22 8.52
C LYS A 21 -18.62 -13.81 8.00
N LEU A 22 -18.92 -12.79 8.79
CA LEU A 22 -18.74 -11.40 8.42
C LEU A 22 -17.25 -11.05 8.28
N LEU A 23 -16.40 -11.54 9.18
CA LEU A 23 -14.96 -11.40 9.06
C LEU A 23 -14.43 -12.06 7.77
N TRP A 24 -14.84 -13.30 7.49
CA TRP A 24 -14.37 -14.07 6.34
C TRP A 24 -14.91 -13.61 4.99
N LEU A 25 -16.17 -13.21 4.92
CA LEU A 25 -16.85 -12.87 3.67
C LEU A 25 -16.86 -11.37 3.36
N VAL A 26 -16.66 -10.50 4.35
CA VAL A 26 -16.75 -9.05 4.18
C VAL A 26 -15.44 -8.35 4.56
N CYS A 27 -14.96 -8.51 5.80
CA CYS A 27 -13.76 -7.79 6.24
C CYS A 27 -12.50 -8.26 5.50
N LEU A 28 -12.26 -9.57 5.40
CA LEU A 28 -11.06 -10.09 4.73
C LEU A 28 -11.02 -9.71 3.24
N PRO A 29 -12.10 -9.89 2.45
CA PRO A 29 -12.12 -9.48 1.04
C PRO A 29 -11.96 -7.97 0.83
N ALA A 30 -12.41 -7.13 1.77
CA ALA A 30 -12.24 -5.68 1.67
C ALA A 30 -10.84 -5.22 2.12
N CYS A 31 -10.29 -5.81 3.18
CA CYS A 31 -9.02 -5.42 3.76
C CYS A 31 -7.80 -5.96 2.99
N LEU A 32 -7.89 -7.15 2.39
CA LEU A 32 -6.77 -7.75 1.65
C LEU A 32 -6.32 -6.89 0.45
N PRO A 33 -7.21 -6.40 -0.43
CA PRO A 33 -6.83 -5.50 -1.52
C PRO A 33 -6.25 -4.18 -1.01
N CYS A 34 -6.87 -3.59 0.03
CA CYS A 34 -6.42 -2.34 0.63
C CYS A 34 -4.99 -2.47 1.19
N GLY A 35 -4.72 -3.54 1.95
CA GLY A 35 -3.39 -3.83 2.47
C GLY A 35 -2.37 -4.03 1.35
N PHE A 36 -2.73 -4.76 0.28
CA PHE A 36 -1.85 -4.97 -0.87
C PHE A 36 -1.50 -3.65 -1.59
N CYS A 37 -2.47 -2.74 -1.74
CA CYS A 37 -2.25 -1.41 -2.30
C CYS A 37 -1.29 -0.58 -1.44
N ALA A 38 -1.42 -0.62 -0.10
CA ALA A 38 -0.51 0.08 0.81
C ALA A 38 0.91 -0.48 0.74
N PHE A 39 1.07 -1.80 0.65
CA PHE A 39 2.38 -2.43 0.47
C PHE A 39 3.03 -2.07 -0.87
N ASN A 40 2.25 -1.96 -1.95
CA ASN A 40 2.77 -1.52 -3.25
C ASN A 40 3.37 -0.10 -3.16
N GLN A 41 2.71 0.81 -2.42
CA GLN A 41 3.27 2.15 -2.18
C GLN A 41 4.62 2.09 -1.45
N LEU A 42 4.80 1.18 -0.50
CA LEU A 42 6.08 1.00 0.19
C LEU A 42 7.19 0.58 -0.78
N PHE A 43 6.89 -0.30 -1.75
CA PHE A 43 7.85 -0.69 -2.78
C PHE A 43 8.14 0.43 -3.78
N MET A 44 7.13 1.22 -4.16
CA MET A 44 7.32 2.36 -5.07
C MET A 44 8.04 3.55 -4.43
N ALA A 45 8.04 3.66 -3.09
CA ALA A 45 8.73 4.72 -2.38
C ALA A 45 10.25 4.67 -2.55
N SER A 46 10.82 3.49 -2.82
CA SER A 46 12.25 3.34 -3.05
C SER A 46 12.57 3.52 -4.53
N THR A 47 13.37 4.53 -4.87
CA THR A 47 13.89 4.69 -6.23
C THR A 47 15.10 3.76 -6.41
N PRO A 48 15.07 2.81 -7.34
CA PRO A 48 16.18 1.89 -7.51
C PRO A 48 17.41 2.57 -8.14
N ASN A 49 18.59 1.98 -7.94
CA ASN A 49 19.84 2.47 -8.53
C ASN A 49 19.97 2.26 -10.05
N HIS A 50 18.95 1.67 -10.70
CA HIS A 50 18.89 1.49 -12.14
C HIS A 50 18.05 2.60 -12.80
N TRP A 51 18.42 2.98 -14.02
CA TRP A 51 17.74 4.02 -14.79
C TRP A 51 17.38 3.48 -16.16
N CYS A 52 16.25 3.94 -16.70
CA CYS A 52 15.82 3.54 -18.03
C CYS A 52 16.84 4.00 -19.08
N ARG A 53 17.18 3.10 -20.02
CA ARG A 53 18.08 3.41 -21.14
C ARG A 53 17.35 4.32 -22.12
N VAL A 54 17.89 5.52 -22.35
CA VAL A 54 17.34 6.47 -23.33
C VAL A 54 18.18 6.41 -24.61
N PRO A 55 17.69 5.79 -25.70
CA PRO A 55 18.40 5.79 -26.97
C PRO A 55 18.60 7.24 -27.45
N GLY A 56 19.83 7.58 -27.85
CA GLY A 56 20.21 8.94 -28.29
C GLY A 56 20.84 9.82 -27.20
N LEU A 57 20.75 9.47 -25.91
CA LEU A 57 21.42 10.20 -24.82
C LEU A 57 22.62 9.44 -24.26
N GLU A 58 23.05 8.37 -24.92
CA GLU A 58 24.09 7.45 -24.45
C GLU A 58 25.51 8.01 -24.39
N ASN A 59 25.74 9.18 -24.99
CA ASN A 59 27.04 9.85 -25.00
C ASN A 59 27.15 10.96 -23.95
N VAL A 60 26.09 11.18 -23.16
CA VAL A 60 26.01 12.29 -22.18
C VAL A 60 26.25 11.75 -20.77
N ASP A 61 26.75 12.51 -19.81
CA ASP A 61 26.91 12.02 -18.43
C ASP A 61 25.56 11.64 -17.78
N LEU A 62 25.57 10.63 -16.91
CA LEU A 62 24.38 10.11 -16.23
C LEU A 62 23.55 11.23 -15.55
N ALA A 63 24.21 12.16 -14.86
CA ALA A 63 23.55 13.28 -14.20
C ALA A 63 22.82 14.21 -15.18
N ARG A 64 23.39 14.41 -16.37
CA ARG A 64 22.78 15.24 -17.42
C ARG A 64 21.68 14.48 -18.15
N ARG A 65 21.81 13.17 -18.37
CA ARG A 65 20.74 12.33 -18.91
C ARG A 65 19.48 12.38 -18.06
N LYS A 66 19.61 12.24 -16.72
CA LYS A 66 18.47 12.31 -15.79
C LYS A 66 17.73 13.64 -15.86
N ARG A 67 18.47 14.76 -15.90
CA ARG A 67 17.88 16.11 -16.01
C ARG A 67 17.08 16.34 -17.29
N ILE A 68 17.46 15.72 -18.39
CA ILE A 68 16.80 15.89 -19.69
C ILE A 68 15.67 14.87 -19.87
N GLY A 69 15.84 13.65 -19.35
CA GLY A 69 14.89 12.54 -19.54
C GLY A 69 13.70 12.53 -18.58
N ILE A 70 13.77 13.23 -17.44
CA ILE A 70 12.66 13.34 -16.49
C ILE A 70 11.85 14.60 -16.82
N PRO A 71 10.55 14.48 -17.13
CA PRO A 71 9.69 15.64 -17.33
C PRO A 71 9.68 16.53 -16.08
N SER A 72 9.94 17.82 -16.24
CA SER A 72 9.99 18.80 -15.13
C SER A 72 8.62 19.37 -14.75
N HIS A 73 7.54 18.84 -15.33
CA HIS A 73 6.18 19.28 -15.09
C HIS A 73 5.33 18.07 -14.68
N GLN A 74 5.02 17.97 -13.39
CA GLN A 74 3.92 17.17 -12.87
C GLN A 74 3.27 17.94 -11.72
#